data_AF-A0AAU3VNK9-F1
#
_entry.id   AF-A0AAU3VNK9-F1
#
_cell.length_a   1.000
_cell.length_b   1.000
_cell.length_c   1.000
_cell.angle_alpha   90.00
_cell.angle_beta   90.00
_cell.angle_gamma   90.00
#
_symmetry.space_group_name_H-M   'P 1'
#
loop_
_entity.id
_entity.type
_entity.pdbx_description
1 polymer ?
#
loop_
_entity_poly.entity_id
_entity_poly.type
_entity_poly.pdbx_seq_one_letter_code
_entity_poly.pdbx_strand_id
1 'polypeptide(L)' 'MNAKTKYTLAAAAVGWTFLASQWSGKGCDFVPQSYALVVSHGMPTNSEGCKAETDGPQYTDKYDR' A
#
# COMPACT_ATOMS: atom_id res chain seq x y z
N MET A 1 -20.34 10.37 -17.74
CA MET A 1 -18.97 9.81 -17.65
C MET A 1 -18.72 8.91 -18.86
N ASN A 2 -17.73 9.23 -19.70
CA ASN A 2 -17.49 8.46 -20.93
C ASN A 2 -16.82 7.10 -20.61
N ALA A 3 -16.90 6.14 -21.53
CA ALA A 3 -16.32 4.80 -21.32
C ALA A 3 -14.80 4.83 -21.11
N LYS A 4 -14.06 5.65 -21.87
CA LYS A 4 -12.60 5.85 -21.70
C LYS A 4 -12.25 6.28 -20.28
N THR A 5 -12.98 7.24 -19.70
CA THR A 5 -12.80 7.71 -18.32
C THR A 5 -13.04 6.59 -17.31
N LYS A 6 -14.05 5.74 -17.51
CA LYS A 6 -14.31 4.58 -16.64
C LYS A 6 -13.13 3.60 -16.65
N TYR A 7 -12.63 3.26 -17.83
CA TYR A 7 -11.51 2.34 -17.97
C TYR A 7 -10.21 2.91 -17.37
N THR A 8 -9.95 4.20 -17.57
CA THR A 8 -8.78 4.86 -16.97
C THR A 8 -8.84 4.81 -15.44
N LEU A 9 -9.99 5.11 -14.83
CA LEU A 9 -10.16 5.04 -13.38
C LEU A 9 -10.04 3.60 -12.86
N ALA A 10 -10.61 2.63 -13.57
CA ALA A 10 -10.49 1.22 -13.20
C ALA A 10 -9.03 0.75 -13.25
N ALA A 11 -8.29 1.09 -14.31
CA ALA A 11 -6.88 0.75 -14.42
C ALA A 11 -6.03 1.40 -13.31
N ALA A 12 -6.30 2.67 -12.98
CA ALA A 12 -5.64 3.35 -11.88
C ALA A 12 -5.94 2.69 -10.53
N ALA A 13 -7.19 2.32 -10.26
CA ALA A 13 -7.58 1.64 -9.04
C ALA A 13 -6.89 0.28 -8.90
N VAL A 14 -6.85 -0.52 -9.97
CA VAL A 14 -6.14 -1.82 -9.97
C VAL A 14 -4.65 -1.64 -9.71
N GLY A 15 -4.00 -0.67 -10.35
CA GLY A 15 -2.58 -0.36 -10.11
C GLY A 15 -2.31 0.06 -8.66
N TRP A 16 -3.17 0.89 -8.09
CA TRP A 16 -3.08 1.28 -6.68
C TRP A 16 -3.26 0.08 -5.75
N THR A 17 -4.28 -0.75 -5.97
CA THR A 17 -4.51 -1.96 -5.19
C THR A 17 -3.32 -2.93 -5.27
N PHE A 18 -2.67 -3.05 -6.43
CA PHE A 18 -1.46 -3.84 -6.58
C PHE A 18 -0.32 -3.28 -5.69
N LEU A 19 -0.07 -1.98 -5.72
CA LEU A 19 0.93 -1.34 -4.85
C LEU A 19 0.60 -1.52 -3.36
N ALA A 20 -0.67 -1.41 -2.98
CA ALA A 20 -1.12 -1.62 -1.60
C ALA A 20 -0.89 -3.07 -1.15
N SER A 21 -1.04 -4.05 -2.05
CA SER A 21 -0.74 -5.45 -1.74
C SER A 21 0.75 -5.69 -1.40
N GLN A 22 1.67 -4.89 -1.95
CA GLN A 22 3.10 -4.98 -1.61
C GLN A 22 3.36 -4.55 -0.17
N TRP A 23 2.75 -3.44 0.26
CA TRP A 23 2.80 -2.98 1.65
C TRP A 23 2.16 -3.98 2.61
N SER A 24 1.00 -4.52 2.24
CA SER A 24 0.35 -5.55 3.06
C SER A 24 1.17 -6.82 3.15
N GLY A 25 1.84 -7.19 2.05
CA GLY A 25 2.85 -8.23 2.04
C GLY A 25 3.92 -7.99 3.09
N LYS A 26 4.30 -6.74 3.36
CA LYS A 26 5.29 -6.32 4.36
C LYS A 26 4.72 -6.03 5.76
N GLY A 27 3.63 -6.69 6.13
CA GLY A 27 3.09 -6.65 7.49
C GLY A 27 2.22 -5.43 7.78
N CYS A 28 1.93 -4.59 6.79
CA CYS A 28 0.98 -3.49 6.94
C CYS A 28 -0.47 -3.98 6.81
N ASP A 29 -1.41 -3.28 7.45
CA ASP A 29 -2.83 -3.54 7.24
C ASP A 29 -3.23 -3.18 5.82
N PHE A 30 -4.00 -4.06 5.17
CA PHE A 30 -4.37 -3.88 3.76
C PHE A 30 -5.19 -2.61 3.54
N VAL A 31 -6.12 -2.29 4.45
CA VAL A 31 -6.93 -1.05 4.41
C VAL A 31 -7.04 -0.51 5.84
N PRO A 32 -6.84 0.80 6.09
CA PRO A 32 -6.48 1.86 5.14
C PRO A 32 -4.96 2.06 4.97
N GLN A 33 -4.15 1.47 5.84
CA GLN A 33 -2.72 1.78 5.99
C GLN A 33 -1.93 1.57 4.70
N SER A 34 -2.04 0.40 4.07
CA SER A 34 -1.30 0.11 2.84
C SER A 34 -1.64 1.07 1.71
N TYR A 35 -2.91 1.46 1.54
CA TYR A 35 -3.32 2.43 0.52
C TYR A 35 -2.76 3.83 0.80
N ALA A 36 -2.72 4.24 2.08
CA ALA A 36 -2.12 5.51 2.48
C ALA A 36 -0.61 5.52 2.20
N LEU A 37 0.09 4.43 2.49
CA LEU A 37 1.53 4.27 2.24
C LEU A 37 1.88 4.30 0.75
N VAL A 38 0.99 3.81 -0.12
CA VAL A 38 1.18 3.98 -1.57
C VAL A 38 1.22 5.45 -1.97
N VAL A 39 0.39 6.30 -1.33
CA VAL A 39 0.35 7.73 -1.65
C VAL A 39 1.57 8.46 -1.09
N SER A 40 2.01 8.13 0.13
CA SER A 40 3.11 8.85 0.78
C SER A 40 4.50 8.32 0.43
N HIS A 41 4.67 7.02 0.22
CA HIS A 41 5.96 6.37 -0.02
C HIS A 41 6.06 5.67 -1.39
N GLY A 42 4.94 5.46 -2.08
CA GLY A 42 4.94 4.72 -3.34
C GLY A 42 5.04 3.21 -3.11
N MET A 43 6.08 2.57 -3.68
CA MET A 43 6.34 1.14 -3.53
C MET A 43 7.31 0.91 -2.36
N PRO A 44 7.10 -0.09 -1.49
CA PRO A 44 7.99 -0.31 -0.36
C PRO A 44 9.38 -0.75 -0.82
N THR A 45 10.42 -0.12 -0.29
CA THR A 45 11.80 -0.60 -0.43
C THR A 45 12.07 -1.78 0.50
N ASN A 46 13.19 -2.51 0.33
CA ASN A 46 13.53 -3.72 1.12
C ASN A 46 13.49 -3.49 2.64
N SER A 47 13.94 -2.32 3.10
CA SER A 47 13.98 -1.94 4.52
C SER A 47 12.71 -1.25 5.00
N GLU A 48 11.74 -0.94 4.15
CA GLU A 48 10.45 -0.36 4.57
C GLU A 48 9.40 -1.45 4.74
N GLY A 49 8.48 -1.25 5.68
CA GLY A 49 7.35 -2.13 5.94
C GLY A 49 6.57 -1.68 7.17
N CYS A 50 5.79 -2.60 7.75
CA CYS A 50 5.13 -2.35 9.03
C CYS A 50 5.46 -3.44 10.05
N LYS A 51 5.68 -3.02 11.29
CA LYS A 51 5.97 -3.89 12.43
C LYS A 51 4.74 -3.96 13.32
N ALA A 52 4.42 -5.16 13.81
CA ALA A 52 3.30 -5.34 14.73
C ALA A 52 3.61 -4.68 16.08
N GLU A 53 2.80 -3.69 16.45
CA GLU A 53 2.82 -3.02 17.74
C GLU A 53 1.50 -3.27 18.48
N THR A 54 1.42 -2.87 19.76
CA THR A 54 0.24 -3.09 20.63
C THR A 54 -1.06 -2.55 20.02
N ASP A 55 -0.98 -1.42 19.31
CA ASP A 55 -2.13 -0.74 18.70
C ASP A 55 -2.31 -1.09 17.20
N GLY A 56 -1.64 -2.14 16.72
CA GLY A 56 -1.65 -2.58 15.32
C GLY A 56 -0.32 -2.31 14.60
N PRO A 57 -0.22 -2.69 13.31
CA PRO A 57 1.01 -2.53 12.54
C PRO A 57 1.38 -1.06 12.38
N GLN A 58 2.61 -0.68 12.72
CA GLN A 58 3.16 0.67 12.55
C GLN A 58 4.23 0.69 11.47
N TYR A 59 4.24 1.74 10.65
CA TYR A 59 5.26 1.93 9.61
C TYR A 59 6.66 1.97 10.22
N THR A 60 7.63 1.37 9.53
CA THR A 60 9.04 1.41 9.89
C THR A 60 9.94 1.41 8.65
N ASP A 61 11.05 2.14 8.72
CA ASP A 61 12.18 2.16 7.78
C ASP A 61 13.26 1.11 8.12
N LYS A 62 13.02 0.30 9.17
CA LYS A 62 13.91 -0.77 9.64
C LYS A 62 13.20 -2.12 9.62
N TYR A 63 12.46 -2.37 8.56
CA TYR A 63 11.76 -3.62 8.33
C TYR A 63 12.76 -4.75 8.06
N ASP A 64 12.89 -5.62 9.04
CA ASP A 64 13.70 -6.83 9.05
C ASP A 64 12.77 -8.05 9.02
N ARG A 65 12.48 -8.55 7.81
CA ARG A 65 11.63 -9.74 7.60
C ARG A 65 12.45 -11.00 7.35
#